data_AF-A0A5B9DKV8-F1
#
_entry.id   AF-A0A5B9DKV8-F1
#
_cell.length_a   1.000
_cell.length_b   1.000
_cell.length_c   1.000
_cell.angle_alpha   90.00
_cell.angle_beta   90.00
_cell.angle_gamma   90.00
#
_symmetry.space_group_name_H-M   'P 1'
#
loop_
_entity.id
_entity.type
_entity.pdbx_description
1 polymer ?
#
loop_
_entity_poly.entity_id
_entity_poly.type
_entity_poly.pdbx_seq_one_letter_code
_entity_poly.pdbx_strand_id
1 'polypeptide(L)'
;MDDDMKAFWAAVQVDYEGRELTLEAVAMRHGLTVGKLAYAARQLGWARRYLKHLNLENSIKRMFRVLETHLIRLEATEVTMKTESTKEITLLANMCKTLERLIEIDNARPIQKRTGKQGKEMTELTNQLVRRIEKLKRG
;
A
#
# COMPACT_ATOMS: atom_id res chain seq x y z
N MET A 1 -27.94 19.92 15.01
CA MET A 1 -26.91 20.68 14.27
C MET A 1 -27.67 21.70 13.47
N ASP A 2 -27.46 22.97 13.78
CA ASP A 2 -28.21 24.09 13.20
C ASP A 2 -28.02 24.16 11.69
N ASP A 3 -29.05 24.55 10.95
CA ASP A 3 -29.02 24.54 9.49
C ASP A 3 -27.96 25.49 8.91
N ASP A 4 -27.65 26.58 9.62
CA ASP A 4 -26.55 27.49 9.28
C ASP A 4 -25.18 26.80 9.33
N MET A 5 -24.97 25.90 10.30
CA MET A 5 -23.73 25.13 10.43
C MET A 5 -23.59 24.12 9.30
N LYS A 6 -24.69 23.49 8.87
CA LYS A 6 -24.68 22.57 7.72
C LYS A 6 -24.38 23.33 6.43
N ALA A 7 -25.02 24.48 6.23
CA ALA A 7 -24.78 25.32 5.05
C ALA A 7 -23.33 25.79 4.97
N PHE A 8 -22.74 26.19 6.11
CA PHE A 8 -21.32 26.52 6.19
C PHE A 8 -20.43 25.37 5.71
N TRP A 9 -20.61 24.17 6.26
CA TRP A 9 -19.77 23.03 5.89
C TRP A 9 -19.99 22.56 4.44
N ALA A 10 -21.19 22.73 3.90
CA ALA A 10 -21.45 22.47 2.48
C ALA A 10 -20.66 23.43 1.58
N ALA A 11 -20.62 24.73 1.90
CA ALA A 11 -19.82 25.71 1.16
C ALA A 11 -18.32 25.40 1.24
N VAL A 12 -17.82 25.05 2.44
CA VAL A 12 -16.42 24.64 2.63
C VAL A 12 -16.10 23.37 1.82
N GLN A 13 -17.03 22.41 1.77
CA GLN A 13 -16.85 21.17 1.00
C GLN A 13 -16.70 21.44 -0.49
N VAL A 14 -17.55 22.31 -1.07
CA VAL A 14 -17.49 22.67 -2.49
C VAL A 14 -16.12 23.25 -2.85
N ASP A 15 -15.62 24.20 -2.06
CA ASP A 15 -14.30 24.80 -2.27
C ASP A 15 -13.15 23.81 -2.06
N TYR A 16 -13.29 22.91 -1.07
CA TYR A 16 -12.32 21.86 -0.80
C TYR A 16 -12.24 20.85 -1.96
N GLU A 17 -13.38 20.34 -2.42
CA GLU A 17 -13.46 19.29 -3.44
C GLU A 17 -13.28 19.82 -4.87
N GLY A 18 -13.59 21.10 -5.13
CA GLY A 18 -13.43 21.76 -6.43
C GLY A 18 -11.98 21.91 -6.88
N ARG A 19 -11.02 21.85 -5.94
CA ARG A 19 -9.56 21.86 -6.18
C ARG A 19 -8.98 23.10 -6.86
N GLU A 20 -9.77 24.14 -7.11
CA GLU A 20 -9.30 25.40 -7.72
C GLU A 20 -8.37 26.19 -6.81
N LEU A 21 -8.50 26.02 -5.48
CA LEU A 21 -7.73 26.73 -4.46
C LEU A 21 -6.79 25.79 -3.70
N THR A 22 -5.65 26.27 -3.19
CA THR A 22 -4.80 25.50 -2.26
C THR A 22 -5.52 25.24 -0.93
N LEU A 23 -5.06 24.28 -0.11
CA LEU A 23 -5.69 24.03 1.19
C LEU A 23 -5.61 25.26 2.12
N GLU A 24 -4.50 25.99 2.04
CA GLU A 24 -4.26 27.24 2.76
C GLU A 24 -5.26 28.31 2.31
N ALA A 25 -5.50 28.44 1.00
CA ALA A 25 -6.46 29.40 0.47
C ALA A 25 -7.91 29.05 0.82
N VAL A 26 -8.30 27.77 0.76
CA VAL A 26 -9.63 27.31 1.22
C VAL A 26 -9.80 27.58 2.71
N ALA A 27 -8.80 27.25 3.53
CA ALA A 27 -8.86 27.48 4.97
C ALA A 27 -8.99 28.97 5.28
N MET A 28 -8.18 29.81 4.65
CA MET A 28 -8.22 31.27 4.81
C MET A 28 -9.58 31.85 4.40
N ARG A 29 -10.13 31.44 3.25
CA ARG A 29 -11.43 31.91 2.73
C ARG A 29 -12.58 31.69 3.71
N HIS A 30 -12.53 30.60 4.47
CA HIS A 30 -13.58 30.20 5.42
C HIS A 30 -13.23 30.49 6.88
N GLY A 31 -12.14 31.23 7.15
CA GLY A 31 -11.71 31.54 8.52
C GLY A 31 -11.29 30.32 9.34
N LEU A 32 -10.81 29.27 8.67
CA LEU A 32 -10.36 28.01 9.28
C LEU A 32 -8.83 27.93 9.29
N THR A 33 -8.30 27.08 10.17
CA THR A 33 -6.93 26.59 10.03
C THR A 33 -6.90 25.38 9.11
N VAL A 34 -5.77 25.13 8.44
CA VAL A 34 -5.58 23.93 7.61
C VAL A 34 -5.83 22.65 8.42
N GLY A 35 -5.42 22.63 9.70
CA GLY A 35 -5.69 21.51 10.61
C GLY A 35 -7.19 21.28 10.86
N LYS A 36 -7.97 22.35 11.07
CA LYS A 36 -9.42 22.27 11.28
C LYS A 36 -10.14 21.81 10.01
N LEU A 37 -9.72 22.30 8.85
CA LEU A 37 -10.21 21.85 7.54
C LEU A 37 -9.92 20.36 7.31
N ALA A 38 -8.69 19.91 7.57
CA ALA A 38 -8.29 18.51 7.42
C ALA A 38 -8.96 17.57 8.43
N TYR A 39 -9.30 18.07 9.61
CA TYR A 39 -10.08 17.33 10.60
C TYR A 39 -11.54 17.21 10.16
N ALA A 40 -12.17 18.32 9.75
CA ALA A 40 -13.55 18.32 9.27
C ALA A 40 -13.75 17.42 8.05
N ALA A 41 -12.87 17.51 7.05
CA ALA A 41 -12.91 16.64 5.87
C ALA A 41 -12.87 15.14 6.22
N ARG A 42 -12.15 14.76 7.29
CA ARG A 42 -12.12 13.37 7.78
C ARG A 42 -13.40 12.98 8.51
N GLN A 43 -13.93 13.85 9.37
CA GLN A 43 -15.14 13.56 10.15
C GLN A 43 -16.39 13.54 9.29
N LEU A 44 -16.47 14.43 8.29
CA LEU A 44 -17.59 14.59 7.38
C LEU A 44 -17.48 13.71 6.13
N GLY A 45 -16.42 12.90 6.01
CA GLY A 45 -16.28 11.91 4.95
C GLY A 45 -16.03 12.47 3.55
N TRP A 46 -15.44 13.66 3.44
CA TRP A 46 -15.19 14.31 2.15
C TRP A 46 -14.16 13.56 1.30
N ALA A 47 -14.27 13.73 -0.02
CA ALA A 47 -13.35 13.14 -0.97
C ALA A 47 -11.94 13.72 -0.78
N ARG A 48 -10.94 12.87 -0.55
CA ARG A 48 -9.56 13.32 -0.37
C ARG A 48 -9.07 14.03 -1.63
N ARG A 49 -8.68 15.30 -1.49
CA ARG A 49 -8.12 16.12 -2.59
C ARG A 49 -6.90 15.49 -3.25
N TYR A 50 -6.06 14.85 -2.45
CA TYR A 50 -4.90 14.09 -2.90
C TYR A 50 -5.02 12.69 -2.32
N LEU A 51 -5.18 11.68 -3.18
CA LEU A 51 -4.69 10.35 -2.86
C LEU A 51 -3.21 10.55 -2.60
N LYS A 52 -2.81 10.49 -1.33
CA LYS A 52 -1.40 10.56 -0.91
C LYS A 52 -0.65 9.71 -1.94
N HIS A 53 0.16 10.35 -2.80
CA HIS A 53 0.83 9.64 -3.89
C HIS A 53 1.37 8.37 -3.27
N LEU A 54 0.93 7.22 -3.79
CA LEU A 54 1.38 5.94 -3.29
C LEU A 54 2.89 6.03 -3.32
N ASN A 55 3.49 6.19 -2.15
CA ASN A 55 4.92 6.24 -2.06
C ASN A 55 5.30 4.81 -2.44
N LEU A 56 5.82 4.67 -3.64
CA LEU A 56 6.06 3.38 -4.27
C LEU A 56 6.96 2.54 -3.36
N GLU A 57 7.94 3.16 -2.71
CA GLU A 57 8.80 2.52 -1.71
C GLU A 57 8.00 1.96 -0.53
N ASN A 58 7.09 2.76 0.05
CA ASN A 58 6.24 2.30 1.15
C ASN A 58 5.22 1.23 0.70
N SER A 59 4.78 1.28 -0.55
CA SER A 59 3.85 0.31 -1.12
C SER A 59 4.54 -1.03 -1.36
N ILE A 60 5.78 -1.00 -1.87
CA ILE A 60 6.64 -2.19 -1.99
C ILE A 60 6.96 -2.76 -0.62
N LYS A 61 7.31 -1.95 0.39
CA LYS A 61 7.53 -2.43 1.77
C LYS A 61 6.30 -3.14 2.34
N ARG A 62 5.11 -2.58 2.12
CA ARG A 62 3.86 -3.18 2.58
C ARG A 62 3.58 -4.50 1.87
N MET A 63 3.76 -4.55 0.55
CA MET A 63 3.59 -5.80 -0.21
C MET A 63 4.62 -6.86 0.22
N PHE A 64 5.87 -6.46 0.44
CA PHE A 64 6.91 -7.37 0.93
C PHE A 64 6.53 -8.01 2.27
N ARG A 65 6.08 -7.21 3.25
CA ARG A 65 5.62 -7.73 4.55
C ARG A 65 4.44 -8.68 4.45
N VAL A 66 3.50 -8.40 3.55
CA VAL A 66 2.35 -9.28 3.30
C VAL A 66 2.83 -10.61 2.75
N LEU A 67 3.73 -10.60 1.76
CA LEU A 67 4.30 -11.82 1.17
C LEU A 67 5.09 -12.64 2.19
N GLU A 68 5.92 -12.00 3.01
CA GLU A 68 6.64 -12.63 4.12
C GLU A 68 5.68 -13.28 5.14
N THR A 69 4.62 -12.57 5.52
CA THR A 69 3.58 -13.10 6.43
C THR A 69 2.88 -14.33 5.84
N HIS A 70 2.59 -14.30 4.54
CA HIS A 70 1.99 -15.46 3.86
C HIS A 70 2.96 -16.64 3.79
N LEU A 71 4.25 -16.40 3.55
CA LEU A 71 5.25 -17.45 3.59
C LEU A 71 5.31 -18.11 4.97
N ILE A 72 5.48 -17.33 6.04
CA ILE A 72 5.53 -17.82 7.42
C ILE A 72 4.28 -18.64 7.76
N ARG A 73 3.09 -18.15 7.37
CA ARG A 73 1.84 -18.88 7.58
C ARG A 73 1.86 -20.22 6.85
N LEU A 74 2.26 -20.24 5.58
CA LEU A 74 2.40 -21.49 4.82
C LEU A 74 3.35 -22.45 5.52
N GLU A 75 4.51 -21.97 6.00
CA GLU A 75 5.47 -22.82 6.72
C GLU A 75 4.89 -23.41 8.00
N ALA A 76 4.09 -22.62 8.73
CA ALA A 76 3.41 -23.07 9.93
C ALA A 76 2.29 -24.09 9.63
N THR A 77 1.52 -23.91 8.54
CA THR A 77 0.43 -24.83 8.17
C THR A 77 0.90 -26.10 7.46
N GLU A 78 2.06 -26.10 6.82
CA GLU A 78 2.66 -27.30 6.21
C GLU A 78 2.95 -28.40 7.25
N VAL A 79 3.18 -28.02 8.52
CA VAL A 79 3.29 -28.98 9.65
C VAL A 79 1.98 -29.75 9.86
N THR A 80 0.84 -29.22 9.40
CA THR A 80 -0.50 -29.73 9.69
C THR A 80 -1.26 -30.36 8.52
N MET A 81 -0.90 -30.11 7.25
CA MET A 81 -1.70 -30.57 6.11
C MET A 81 -0.86 -31.23 5.00
N LYS A 82 -1.11 -32.52 4.75
CA LYS A 82 -0.43 -33.35 3.73
C LYS A 82 -1.05 -33.28 2.33
N THR A 83 -2.02 -32.39 2.04
CA THR A 83 -2.98 -32.66 0.94
C THR A 83 -3.42 -31.52 0.03
N GLU A 84 -2.76 -30.35 -0.02
CA GLU A 84 -3.11 -29.28 -1.00
C GLU A 84 -1.92 -28.70 -1.82
N SER A 85 -0.94 -29.55 -2.18
CA SER A 85 0.32 -29.09 -2.80
C SER A 85 0.14 -28.26 -4.10
N THR A 86 -0.83 -28.56 -4.96
CA THR A 86 -0.95 -27.90 -6.28
C THR A 86 -1.41 -26.44 -6.20
N LYS A 87 -2.37 -26.13 -5.30
CA LYS A 87 -2.85 -24.76 -5.11
C LYS A 87 -1.78 -23.91 -4.42
N GLU A 88 -1.07 -24.48 -3.46
CA GLU A 88 0.04 -23.84 -2.77
C GLU A 88 1.21 -23.55 -3.72
N ILE A 89 1.60 -24.50 -4.57
CA ILE A 89 2.62 -24.29 -5.61
C ILE A 89 2.22 -23.13 -6.54
N THR A 90 0.94 -23.07 -6.94
CA THR A 90 0.43 -22.00 -7.80
C THR A 90 0.49 -20.64 -7.10
N LEU A 91 0.09 -20.57 -5.83
CA LEU A 91 0.18 -19.36 -5.02
C LEU A 91 1.63 -18.90 -4.86
N LEU A 92 2.54 -19.81 -4.49
CA LEU A 92 3.97 -19.53 -4.33
C LEU A 92 4.60 -19.07 -5.65
N ALA A 93 4.26 -19.69 -6.78
CA ALA A 93 4.75 -19.27 -8.10
C ALA A 93 4.28 -17.85 -8.46
N ASN A 94 3.04 -17.50 -8.13
CA ASN A 94 2.53 -16.14 -8.32
C ASN A 94 3.22 -15.13 -7.40
N MET A 95 3.56 -15.52 -6.17
CA MET A 95 4.36 -14.70 -5.25
C MET A 95 5.77 -14.45 -5.80
N CYS A 96 6.46 -15.46 -6.34
CA CYS A 96 7.76 -15.30 -7.01
C CYS A 96 7.70 -14.29 -8.15
N LYS A 97 6.74 -14.45 -9.08
CA LYS A 97 6.56 -13.54 -10.21
C LYS A 97 6.30 -12.10 -9.76
N THR A 98 5.54 -11.93 -8.68
CA THR A 98 5.27 -10.61 -8.11
C THR A 98 6.55 -9.99 -7.55
N LEU A 99 7.40 -10.76 -6.85
CA LEU A 99 8.68 -10.27 -6.34
C LEU A 99 9.65 -9.92 -7.48
N GLU A 100 9.78 -10.77 -8.50
CA GLU A 100 10.59 -10.48 -9.69
C GLU A 100 10.18 -9.15 -10.34
N ARG A 101 8.87 -8.93 -10.50
CA ARG A 101 8.36 -7.67 -11.05
C ARG A 101 8.68 -6.46 -10.17
N LEU A 102 8.66 -6.61 -8.85
CA LEU A 102 9.02 -5.54 -7.93
C LEU A 102 10.53 -5.25 -7.92
N ILE A 103 11.38 -6.28 -8.11
CA ILE A 103 12.84 -6.12 -8.29
C ILE A 103 13.11 -5.35 -9.58
N GLU A 104 12.44 -5.69 -10.69
CA GLU A 104 12.55 -4.96 -11.96
C GLU A 104 12.18 -3.47 -11.79
N ILE A 105 11.06 -3.21 -11.10
CA ILE A 105 10.60 -1.85 -10.82
C ILE A 105 11.59 -1.09 -9.95
N ASP A 106 12.25 -1.74 -8.98
CA ASP A 106 13.28 -1.09 -8.16
C ASP A 106 14.57 -0.83 -8.96
N ASN A 107 14.99 -1.79 -9.78
CA ASN A 107 16.17 -1.67 -10.65
C ASN A 107 16.00 -0.57 -11.71
N ALA A 108 14.78 -0.37 -12.22
CA ALA A 108 14.47 0.70 -13.17
C ALA A 108 14.56 2.11 -12.56
N ARG A 109 14.72 2.25 -11.23
CA ARG A 109 14.82 3.57 -10.57
C ARG A 109 16.21 4.19 -10.74
N PRO A 110 16.30 5.54 -10.75
CA PRO A 110 17.57 6.24 -10.64
C PRO A 110 18.36 5.77 -9.42
N ILE A 111 19.69 5.64 -9.54
CA ILE A 111 20.57 5.08 -8.50
C ILE A 111 20.37 5.79 -7.14
N GLN A 112 20.12 7.10 -7.15
CA GLN A 112 19.84 7.91 -5.94
C GLN A 112 18.53 7.54 -5.23
N LYS A 113 17.60 6.86 -5.91
CA LYS A 113 16.30 6.39 -5.39
C LYS A 113 16.26 4.87 -5.22
N ARG A 114 17.36 4.16 -5.50
CA ARG A 114 17.50 2.71 -5.24
C ARG A 114 17.82 2.52 -3.77
N THR A 115 16.99 1.77 -3.07
CA THR A 115 17.27 1.35 -1.70
C THR A 115 18.03 0.04 -1.73
N GLY A 116 19.37 0.10 -1.78
CA GLY A 116 20.22 -1.09 -1.95
C GLY A 116 20.02 -2.22 -0.92
N LYS A 117 19.43 -1.92 0.25
CA LYS A 117 19.03 -2.93 1.24
C LYS A 117 17.78 -3.72 0.82
N GLN A 118 16.81 -3.07 0.17
CA GLN A 118 15.55 -3.69 -0.24
C GLN A 118 15.71 -4.72 -1.35
N GLY A 119 16.55 -4.43 -2.36
CA GLY A 119 16.80 -5.37 -3.46
C GLY A 119 17.40 -6.70 -2.98
N LYS A 120 18.23 -6.66 -1.92
CA LYS A 120 18.80 -7.87 -1.29
C LYS A 120 17.72 -8.69 -0.57
N GLU A 121 16.93 -8.04 0.29
CA GLU A 121 15.82 -8.69 1.01
C GLU A 121 14.81 -9.34 0.03
N MET A 122 14.54 -8.66 -1.08
CA MET A 122 13.64 -9.15 -2.12
C MET A 122 14.16 -10.38 -2.85
N THR A 123 15.46 -10.38 -3.17
CA THR A 123 16.14 -11.52 -3.83
C THR A 123 16.16 -12.74 -2.92
N GLU A 124 16.41 -12.54 -1.62
CA GLU A 124 16.44 -13.61 -0.62
C GLU A 124 15.08 -14.29 -0.47
N LEU A 125 14.00 -13.52 -0.41
CA LEU A 125 12.64 -14.06 -0.33
C LEU A 125 12.26 -14.85 -1.59
N THR A 126 12.63 -14.37 -2.79
CA THR A 126 12.44 -15.14 -4.04
C THR A 126 13.16 -16.49 -3.97
N ASN A 127 14.40 -16.51 -3.50
CA ASN A 127 15.17 -17.75 -3.36
C ASN A 127 14.53 -18.73 -2.36
N GLN A 128 13.96 -18.24 -1.26
CA GLN A 128 13.23 -19.08 -0.30
C GLN A 128 11.98 -19.71 -0.94
N LEU A 129 11.20 -18.94 -1.68
CA LEU A 129 10.01 -19.43 -2.38
C LEU A 129 10.36 -20.49 -3.45
N VAL A 130 11.42 -20.28 -4.23
CA VAL A 130 11.90 -21.26 -5.22
C VAL A 130 12.25 -22.58 -4.54
N ARG A 131 13.02 -22.54 -3.45
CA ARG A 131 13.36 -23.75 -2.67
C ARG A 131 12.11 -24.46 -2.15
N ARG A 132 11.08 -23.71 -1.77
CA ARG A 132 9.81 -24.27 -1.25
C ARG A 132 9.00 -24.95 -2.35
N ILE A 133 8.91 -24.33 -3.54
CA ILE A 133 8.31 -24.95 -4.73
C ILE A 133 9.02 -26.26 -5.08
N GLU A 134 10.36 -26.29 -5.01
CA GLU A 134 11.13 -27.51 -5.27
C GLU A 134 10.86 -28.62 -4.25
N LYS A 135 10.71 -28.29 -2.97
CA LYS A 135 10.32 -29.27 -1.93
C LYS A 135 8.92 -29.84 -2.19
N LEU A 136 7.94 -28.97 -2.47
CA LEU A 136 6.56 -29.38 -2.76
C LEU A 136 6.41 -30.18 -4.06
N LYS A 137 7.32 -30.01 -5.03
CA LYS A 137 7.36 -30.84 -6.24
C LYS A 137 7.95 -32.24 -6.01
N ARG A 138 8.72 -32.43 -4.94
CA ARG A 138 9.44 -33.68 -4.63
C ARG A 138 8.73 -34.55 -3.59
N GLY A 139 7.76 -34.01 -2.85
CA GLY A 139 6.88 -34.74 -1.94
C GLY A 139 5.56 -35.09 -2.59
#